data_AF-A0A9E2YCB5-F1
#
_entry.id   AF-A0A9E2YCB5-F1
#
_cell.length_a   1.000
_cell.length_b   1.000
_cell.length_c   1.000
_cell.angle_alpha   90.00
_cell.angle_beta   90.00
_cell.angle_gamma   90.00
#
_symmetry.space_group_name_H-M   'P 1'
#
loop_
_entity.id
_entity.type
_entity.pdbx_description
1 polymer ?
#
loop_
_entity_poly.entity_id
_entity_poly.type
_entity_poly.pdbx_seq_one_letter_code
_entity_poly.pdbx_strand_id
1 'polypeptide(L)'
;MFDDPDSEPTERAATPSRRAEEASARFRMHAELAAAFEGPRKFDAELLNDLDANTARDIQRTIGQLEKSRDADSPLIPNELADEAIALLKFDRSSNDYHIHRRPGEVMIVRWLSGKEVDTFYERLQAHFDAALNAFRDDERASLEWQQSPETLEYLTALGAVEVDMPQRYLREVIRQHRVFIMTTQTADEMNIVYLTETVMGVPTADLVGARSAPPSEPSDQDLAWFFKLFSLRGIVEGVERMCFFIYLQKSDDSFDED
;
A
#
# COMPACT_ATOMS: atom_id res chain seq x y z
N MET A 1 -35.53 22.46 31.47
CA MET A 1 -34.42 21.50 31.66
C MET A 1 -34.77 20.37 30.71
N PHE A 2 -34.14 20.36 29.53
CA PHE A 2 -34.37 19.31 28.55
C PHE A 2 -33.40 18.20 28.91
N ASP A 3 -33.94 17.04 29.29
CA ASP A 3 -33.17 15.81 29.37
C ASP A 3 -32.83 15.41 27.94
N ASP A 4 -31.56 15.58 27.54
CA ASP A 4 -31.06 14.96 26.32
C ASP A 4 -31.07 13.44 26.53
N PRO A 5 -31.62 12.66 25.58
CA PRO A 5 -31.61 11.21 25.68
C PRO A 5 -30.18 10.72 25.67
N ASP A 6 -29.83 9.87 26.65
CA ASP A 6 -28.58 9.14 26.73
C ASP A 6 -28.23 8.56 25.34
N SER A 7 -27.29 9.21 24.67
CA SER A 7 -26.65 8.65 23.49
C SER A 7 -25.80 7.48 23.98
N GLU A 8 -26.39 6.28 23.99
CA GLU A 8 -25.64 5.04 24.23
C GLU A 8 -24.52 4.94 23.18
N PRO A 9 -23.23 4.93 23.60
CA PRO A 9 -22.13 4.80 22.65
C PRO A 9 -22.21 3.41 22.01
N THR A 10 -22.56 3.37 20.73
CA THR A 10 -22.82 2.14 19.97
C THR A 10 -21.55 1.53 19.36
N GLU A 11 -20.39 1.74 19.97
CA GLU A 11 -19.16 1.01 19.69
C GLU A 11 -18.70 0.36 20.99
N ARG A 12 -18.61 -0.97 21.01
CA ARG A 12 -18.03 -1.72 22.15
C ARG A 12 -16.70 -1.05 22.51
N ALA A 13 -16.59 -0.52 23.73
CA ALA A 13 -15.40 0.13 24.25
C ALA A 13 -14.17 -0.76 24.03
N ALA A 14 -13.43 -0.51 22.95
CA ALA A 14 -12.17 -1.17 22.69
C ALA A 14 -11.24 -0.82 23.85
N THR A 15 -10.56 -1.83 24.40
CA THR A 15 -9.57 -1.59 25.46
C THR A 15 -8.54 -0.57 24.97
N PRO A 16 -7.93 0.23 25.85
CA PRO A 16 -6.90 1.20 25.47
C PRO A 16 -5.80 0.61 24.58
N SER A 17 -5.34 -0.61 24.86
CA SER A 17 -4.38 -1.33 24.01
C SER A 17 -4.90 -1.64 22.62
N ARG A 18 -6.15 -2.13 22.50
CA ARG A 18 -6.77 -2.42 21.21
C ARG A 18 -6.95 -1.14 20.38
N ARG A 19 -7.34 -0.03 21.02
CA ARG A 19 -7.42 1.29 20.36
C ARG A 19 -6.06 1.73 19.82
N ALA A 20 -4.98 1.51 20.58
CA ALA A 20 -3.62 1.83 20.14
C ALA A 20 -3.17 0.96 18.96
N GLU A 21 -3.49 -0.34 18.99
CA GLU A 21 -3.22 -1.26 17.88
C GLU A 21 -3.99 -0.85 16.61
N GLU A 22 -5.30 -0.59 16.72
CA GLU A 22 -6.14 -0.14 15.60
C GLU A 22 -5.64 1.20 15.03
N ALA A 23 -5.24 2.14 15.89
CA ALA A 23 -4.66 3.41 15.46
C ALA A 23 -3.37 3.19 14.66
N SER A 24 -2.47 2.33 15.15
CA SER A 24 -1.19 2.05 14.46
C SER A 24 -1.37 1.31 13.13
N ALA A 25 -2.37 0.43 13.03
CA ALA A 25 -2.67 -0.30 11.80
C ALA A 25 -3.00 0.62 10.62
N ARG A 26 -3.52 1.83 10.86
CA ARG A 26 -3.79 2.84 9.81
C ARG A 26 -2.51 3.36 9.18
N PHE A 27 -1.47 3.61 9.98
CA PHE A 27 -0.20 4.14 9.49
C PHE A 27 0.57 3.12 8.64
N ARG A 28 0.34 1.82 8.86
CA ARG A 28 0.92 0.75 8.05
C ARG A 28 0.60 0.94 6.56
N MET A 29 -0.67 1.23 6.24
CA MET A 29 -1.09 1.40 4.84
C MET A 29 -0.39 2.60 4.20
N HIS A 30 -0.34 3.73 4.91
CA HIS A 30 0.38 4.92 4.43
C HIS A 30 1.88 4.67 4.24
N ALA A 31 2.50 3.92 5.16
CA ALA A 31 3.91 3.56 5.05
C ALA A 31 4.18 2.63 3.85
N GLU A 32 3.32 1.65 3.59
CA GLU A 32 3.43 0.76 2.42
C GLU A 32 3.25 1.54 1.11
N LEU A 33 2.25 2.43 1.04
CA LEU A 33 2.06 3.35 -0.08
C LEU A 33 3.30 4.20 -0.32
N ALA A 34 3.80 4.87 0.72
CA ALA A 34 4.96 5.74 0.61
C ALA A 34 6.21 4.98 0.11
N ALA A 35 6.50 3.81 0.68
CA ALA A 35 7.65 3.01 0.29
C ALA A 35 7.50 2.43 -1.14
N ALA A 36 6.30 2.05 -1.56
CA ALA A 36 6.05 1.51 -2.90
C ALA A 36 6.16 2.58 -3.99
N PHE A 37 5.81 3.84 -3.70
CA PHE A 37 5.66 4.91 -4.69
C PHE A 37 6.73 6.01 -4.65
N GLU A 38 7.56 6.11 -3.62
CA GLU A 38 8.59 7.16 -3.56
C GLU A 38 9.79 6.94 -4.50
N GLY A 39 9.77 5.89 -5.32
CA GLY A 39 10.81 5.55 -6.30
C GLY A 39 11.31 6.73 -7.12
N PRO A 40 10.43 7.49 -7.82
CA PRO A 40 10.88 8.57 -8.68
C PRO A 40 11.51 9.72 -7.90
N ARG A 41 11.00 9.98 -6.68
CA ARG A 41 11.47 11.07 -5.81
C ARG A 41 12.77 10.76 -5.07
N LYS A 42 13.05 9.49 -4.78
CA LYS A 42 14.10 9.08 -3.83
C LYS A 42 15.16 8.16 -4.43
N PHE A 43 14.84 7.47 -5.51
CA PHE A 43 15.64 6.38 -6.05
C PHE A 43 15.82 6.49 -7.57
N ASP A 44 15.61 7.69 -8.12
CA ASP A 44 15.75 7.99 -9.55
C ASP A 44 14.98 7.02 -10.46
N ALA A 45 13.91 6.41 -9.95
CA ALA A 45 13.11 5.46 -10.72
C ALA A 45 12.30 6.21 -11.79
N GLU A 46 12.27 5.67 -12.99
CA GLU A 46 11.55 6.27 -14.10
C GLU A 46 10.11 5.75 -14.22
N LEU A 47 9.23 6.56 -14.82
CA LEU A 47 7.91 6.14 -15.24
C LEU A 47 7.96 5.75 -16.72
N LEU A 48 8.06 4.44 -16.97
CA LEU A 48 8.21 3.88 -18.31
C LEU A 48 6.84 3.47 -18.85
N ASN A 49 6.37 4.14 -19.90
CA ASN A 49 5.12 3.78 -20.59
C ASN A 49 5.39 2.72 -21.68
N ASP A 50 5.96 1.59 -21.27
CA ASP A 50 6.50 0.54 -22.13
C ASP A 50 5.84 -0.82 -21.89
N LEU A 51 4.80 -0.89 -21.04
CA LEU A 51 4.04 -2.10 -20.79
C LEU A 51 2.94 -2.21 -21.85
N ASP A 52 3.09 -3.14 -22.78
CA ASP A 52 2.08 -3.34 -23.81
C ASP A 52 0.82 -4.01 -23.25
N ALA A 53 -0.28 -3.86 -23.97
CA ALA A 53 -1.59 -4.29 -23.52
C ALA A 53 -1.72 -5.82 -23.32
N ASN A 54 -0.95 -6.64 -24.05
CA ASN A 54 -1.01 -8.10 -23.87
C ASN A 54 -0.24 -8.50 -22.62
N THR A 55 0.98 -7.98 -22.46
CA THR A 55 1.78 -8.19 -21.24
C THR A 55 1.02 -7.73 -20.00
N ALA A 56 0.41 -6.54 -20.03
CA ALA A 56 -0.37 -6.01 -18.91
C ALA A 56 -1.53 -6.95 -18.51
N ARG A 57 -2.27 -7.49 -19.50
CA ARG A 57 -3.36 -8.45 -19.27
C ARG A 57 -2.85 -9.77 -18.71
N ASP A 58 -1.73 -10.28 -19.22
CA ASP A 58 -1.15 -11.53 -18.74
C ASP A 58 -0.68 -11.39 -17.29
N ILE A 59 -0.02 -10.28 -16.95
CA ILE A 59 0.37 -9.97 -15.56
C ILE A 59 -0.87 -9.86 -14.68
N GLN A 60 -1.88 -9.09 -15.09
CA GLN A 60 -3.12 -8.93 -14.33
C GLN A 60 -3.83 -10.27 -14.08
N ARG A 61 -3.89 -11.15 -15.10
CA ARG A 61 -4.47 -12.50 -14.96
C ARG A 61 -3.69 -13.33 -13.96
N THR A 62 -2.36 -13.33 -14.05
CA THR A 62 -1.48 -14.08 -13.14
C THR A 62 -1.64 -13.58 -11.70
N ILE A 63 -1.61 -12.25 -11.48
CA ILE A 63 -1.87 -11.64 -10.17
C ILE A 63 -3.24 -12.05 -9.63
N GLY A 64 -4.29 -12.00 -10.45
CA GLY A 64 -5.64 -12.41 -10.04
C GLY A 64 -5.75 -13.89 -9.70
N GLN A 65 -5.00 -14.77 -10.39
CA GLN A 65 -4.93 -16.19 -10.07
C GLN A 65 -4.22 -16.42 -8.73
N LEU A 66 -3.04 -15.81 -8.54
CA LEU A 66 -2.29 -15.87 -7.29
C LEU A 66 -3.08 -15.29 -6.11
N GLU A 67 -3.93 -14.28 -6.36
CA GLU A 67 -4.72 -13.64 -5.30
C GLU A 67 -5.77 -14.58 -4.75
N LYS A 68 -6.49 -15.23 -5.68
CA LYS A 68 -7.59 -16.14 -5.40
C LYS A 68 -7.13 -17.48 -4.85
N SER A 69 -5.88 -17.86 -5.07
CA SER A 69 -5.33 -19.13 -4.58
C SER A 69 -4.90 -19.09 -3.11
N ARG A 70 -4.78 -17.90 -2.52
CA ARG A 70 -4.43 -17.75 -1.10
C ARG A 70 -5.62 -18.10 -0.22
N ASP A 71 -5.33 -18.69 0.94
CA ASP A 71 -6.33 -18.82 1.98
C ASP A 71 -6.68 -17.45 2.57
N ALA A 72 -7.92 -17.27 3.02
CA ALA A 72 -8.38 -16.00 3.61
C ALA A 72 -7.52 -15.56 4.81
N ASP A 73 -6.97 -16.52 5.55
CA ASP A 73 -6.17 -16.29 6.75
C ASP A 73 -4.65 -16.33 6.50
N SER A 74 -4.21 -16.57 5.26
CA SER A 74 -2.78 -16.74 4.95
C SER A 74 -2.37 -16.03 3.65
N PRO A 75 -1.35 -15.16 3.67
CA PRO A 75 -0.85 -14.52 2.46
C PRO A 75 0.05 -15.45 1.61
N LEU A 76 0.16 -16.73 1.98
CA LEU A 76 1.02 -17.73 1.35
C LEU A 76 0.45 -18.16 -0.01
N ILE A 77 1.30 -18.14 -1.04
CA ILE A 77 0.97 -18.75 -2.34
C ILE A 77 1.19 -20.27 -2.25
N PRO A 78 0.21 -21.09 -2.67
CA PRO A 78 0.37 -22.54 -2.72
C PRO A 78 1.53 -22.97 -3.61
N ASN A 79 2.18 -24.08 -3.26
CA ASN A 79 3.34 -24.59 -4.01
C ASN A 79 3.00 -24.94 -5.46
N GLU A 80 1.74 -25.30 -5.74
CA GLU A 80 1.23 -25.60 -7.07
C GLU A 80 1.30 -24.40 -8.02
N LEU A 81 1.37 -23.17 -7.48
CA LEU A 81 1.48 -21.91 -8.24
C LEU A 81 2.84 -21.22 -8.09
N ALA A 82 3.84 -21.95 -7.58
CA ALA A 82 5.18 -21.42 -7.37
C ALA A 82 5.83 -21.00 -8.69
N ASP A 83 5.63 -21.75 -9.78
CA ASP A 83 6.23 -21.46 -11.08
C ASP A 83 5.69 -20.15 -11.68
N GLU A 84 4.40 -19.87 -11.52
CA GLU A 84 3.76 -18.61 -11.90
C GLU A 84 4.31 -17.43 -11.08
N ALA A 85 4.45 -17.61 -9.77
CA ALA A 85 5.06 -16.59 -8.90
C ALA A 85 6.51 -16.32 -9.28
N ILE A 86 7.30 -17.36 -9.57
CA ILE A 86 8.68 -17.25 -10.04
C ILE A 86 8.73 -16.52 -11.37
N ALA A 87 7.88 -16.88 -12.33
CA ALA A 87 7.86 -16.25 -13.65
C ALA A 87 7.60 -14.74 -13.53
N LEU A 88 6.68 -14.32 -12.66
CA LEU A 88 6.40 -12.91 -12.44
C LEU A 88 7.54 -12.17 -11.72
N LEU A 89 8.24 -12.83 -10.79
CA LEU A 89 9.41 -12.26 -10.10
C LEU A 89 10.69 -12.25 -10.96
N LYS A 90 10.76 -13.07 -12.01
CA LYS A 90 11.88 -13.15 -12.95
C LYS A 90 11.79 -12.19 -14.14
N PHE A 91 10.74 -11.36 -14.20
CA PHE A 91 10.45 -10.59 -15.40
C PHE A 91 11.65 -9.73 -15.85
N ASP A 92 11.98 -9.83 -17.14
CA ASP A 92 13.21 -9.29 -17.74
C ASP A 92 13.04 -7.81 -18.11
N ARG A 93 12.94 -6.96 -17.09
CA ARG A 93 12.89 -5.50 -17.22
C ARG A 93 13.77 -4.84 -16.17
N SER A 94 13.97 -3.52 -16.29
CA SER A 94 14.74 -2.77 -15.30
C SER A 94 14.14 -2.97 -13.91
N SER A 95 15.00 -3.21 -12.94
CA SER A 95 14.58 -3.13 -11.54
C SER A 95 14.39 -1.68 -11.15
N ASN A 96 13.62 -1.45 -10.09
CA ASN A 96 13.31 -0.15 -9.50
C ASN A 96 12.37 0.77 -10.29
N ASP A 97 12.31 0.69 -11.63
CA ASP A 97 11.43 1.50 -12.48
C ASP A 97 9.95 1.08 -12.41
N TYR A 98 9.06 1.99 -12.81
CA TYR A 98 7.63 1.77 -12.90
C TYR A 98 7.23 1.56 -14.35
N HIS A 99 6.82 0.35 -14.70
CA HIS A 99 6.32 -0.01 -16.02
C HIS A 99 4.82 0.15 -16.07
N ILE A 100 4.34 0.99 -16.97
CA ILE A 100 2.97 1.49 -16.96
C ILE A 100 2.26 1.11 -18.24
N HIS A 101 1.04 0.59 -18.08
CA HIS A 101 0.05 0.46 -19.15
C HIS A 101 -1.16 1.34 -18.79
N ARG A 102 -1.61 2.18 -19.73
CA ARG A 102 -2.68 3.17 -19.49
C ARG A 102 -3.86 2.96 -20.43
N ARG A 103 -5.06 3.23 -19.92
CA ARG A 103 -6.26 3.52 -20.71
C ARG A 103 -6.93 4.76 -20.10
N PRO A 104 -7.82 5.46 -20.82
CA PRO A 104 -8.65 6.49 -20.20
C PRO A 104 -9.30 5.92 -18.93
N GLY A 105 -9.14 6.61 -17.80
CA GLY A 105 -9.67 6.20 -16.50
C GLY A 105 -9.00 5.01 -15.80
N GLU A 106 -8.00 4.36 -16.41
CA GLU A 106 -7.36 3.15 -15.85
C GLU A 106 -5.83 3.17 -16.01
N VAL A 107 -5.11 2.82 -14.95
CA VAL A 107 -3.65 2.70 -14.96
C VAL A 107 -3.23 1.40 -14.28
N MET A 108 -2.42 0.62 -14.99
CA MET A 108 -1.70 -0.53 -14.43
C MET A 108 -0.23 -0.17 -14.30
N ILE A 109 0.34 -0.43 -13.13
CA ILE A 109 1.75 -0.15 -12.85
C ILE A 109 2.39 -1.41 -12.31
N VAL A 110 3.59 -1.74 -12.81
CA VAL A 110 4.38 -2.86 -12.32
C VAL A 110 5.79 -2.39 -11.99
N ARG A 111 6.27 -2.73 -10.80
CA ARG A 111 7.61 -2.39 -10.33
C ARG A 111 8.28 -3.61 -9.72
N TRP A 112 9.50 -3.90 -10.16
CA TRP A 112 10.29 -5.01 -9.65
C TRP A 112 11.44 -4.51 -8.79
N LEU A 113 11.67 -5.14 -7.63
CA LEU A 113 12.84 -4.91 -6.78
C LEU A 113 13.61 -6.21 -6.59
N SER A 114 14.92 -6.11 -6.45
CA SER A 114 15.80 -7.26 -6.25
C SER A 114 16.94 -6.96 -5.28
N GLY A 115 17.30 -7.96 -4.46
CA GLY A 115 18.45 -7.90 -3.57
C GLY A 115 18.44 -6.66 -2.67
N LYS A 116 19.42 -5.75 -2.87
CA LYS A 116 19.56 -4.53 -2.07
C LYS A 116 18.37 -3.59 -2.17
N GLU A 117 17.68 -3.54 -3.31
CA GLU A 117 16.48 -2.69 -3.45
C GLU A 117 15.35 -3.17 -2.54
N VAL A 118 15.28 -4.48 -2.29
CA VAL A 118 14.34 -5.06 -1.33
C VAL A 118 14.72 -4.71 0.10
N ASP A 119 16.03 -4.76 0.43
CA ASP A 119 16.52 -4.28 1.74
C ASP A 119 16.13 -2.81 1.96
N THR A 120 16.41 -1.95 0.98
CA THR A 120 16.06 -0.53 1.03
C THR A 120 14.55 -0.33 1.14
N PHE A 121 13.72 -1.08 0.42
CA PHE A 121 12.27 -1.00 0.56
C PHE A 121 11.82 -1.22 2.01
N TYR A 122 12.33 -2.26 2.68
CA TYR A 122 11.95 -2.56 4.06
C TYR A 122 12.47 -1.51 5.07
N GLU A 123 13.68 -0.98 4.86
CA GLU A 123 14.21 0.11 5.67
C GLU A 123 13.33 1.37 5.57
N ARG A 124 12.90 1.70 4.35
CA ARG A 124 12.01 2.84 4.09
C ARG A 124 10.61 2.62 4.63
N LEU A 125 10.07 1.42 4.46
CA LEU A 125 8.78 1.01 5.02
C LEU A 125 8.76 1.19 6.55
N GLN A 126 9.81 0.73 7.24
CA GLN A 126 9.96 0.93 8.68
C GLN A 126 10.07 2.42 9.02
N ALA A 127 10.93 3.17 8.31
CA ALA A 127 11.12 4.60 8.58
C ALA A 127 9.83 5.43 8.40
N HIS A 128 9.02 5.14 7.37
CA HIS A 128 7.74 5.79 7.16
C HIS A 128 6.73 5.45 8.25
N PHE A 129 6.69 4.18 8.66
CA PHE A 129 5.81 3.74 9.74
C PHE A 129 6.17 4.41 11.07
N ASP A 130 7.46 4.39 11.44
CA ASP A 130 7.95 4.97 12.69
C ASP A 130 7.72 6.49 12.71
N ALA A 131 7.99 7.18 11.59
CA ALA A 131 7.75 8.62 11.49
C ALA A 131 6.27 8.97 11.69
N ALA A 132 5.37 8.25 11.03
CA ALA A 132 3.92 8.48 11.15
C ALA A 132 3.41 8.14 12.56
N LEU A 133 3.82 7.01 13.13
CA LEU A 133 3.40 6.59 14.46
C LEU A 133 3.91 7.55 15.55
N ASN A 134 5.14 8.04 15.43
CA ASN A 134 5.69 8.99 16.39
C ASN A 134 5.03 10.37 16.30
N ALA A 135 4.78 10.88 15.09
CA ALA A 135 4.01 12.11 14.94
C ALA A 135 2.62 12.00 15.58
N PHE A 136 1.93 10.87 15.33
CA PHE A 136 0.62 10.61 15.93
C PHE A 136 0.68 10.51 17.47
N ARG A 137 1.71 9.86 18.03
CA ARG A 137 1.91 9.81 19.48
C ARG A 137 2.05 11.19 20.09
N ASP A 138 2.80 12.06 19.43
CA ASP A 138 3.02 13.42 19.92
C ASP A 138 1.73 14.25 19.87
N ASP A 139 0.96 14.13 18.79
CA ASP A 139 -0.35 14.78 18.63
C ASP A 139 -1.38 14.29 19.66
N GLU A 140 -1.48 12.97 19.87
CA GLU A 140 -2.40 12.37 20.85
C GLU A 140 -2.00 12.76 22.28
N ARG A 141 -0.70 12.77 22.60
CA ARG A 141 -0.22 13.23 23.91
C ARG A 141 -0.58 14.69 24.11
N ALA A 142 -0.28 15.57 23.16
CA ALA A 142 -0.60 16.99 23.25
C ALA A 142 -2.11 17.26 23.41
N SER A 143 -2.95 16.45 22.78
CA SER A 143 -4.41 16.65 22.78
C SER A 143 -5.14 16.02 23.97
N LEU A 144 -4.64 14.90 24.53
CA LEU A 144 -5.35 14.14 25.57
C LEU A 144 -4.69 14.18 26.95
N GLU A 145 -3.38 14.44 27.06
CA GLU A 145 -2.66 14.34 28.33
C GLU A 145 -3.23 15.26 29.42
N TRP A 146 -3.79 16.42 29.05
CA TRP A 146 -4.41 17.34 30.01
C TRP A 146 -5.63 16.75 30.74
N GLN A 147 -6.29 15.73 30.17
CA GLN A 147 -7.51 15.14 30.75
C GLN A 147 -7.22 14.36 32.03
N GLN A 148 -6.00 13.83 32.17
CA GLN A 148 -5.50 13.12 33.37
C GLN A 148 -6.41 11.99 33.88
N SER A 149 -7.33 11.47 33.05
CA SER A 149 -8.18 10.34 33.43
C SER A 149 -7.40 9.02 33.32
N PRO A 150 -7.68 8.02 34.20
CA PRO A 150 -6.96 6.74 34.19
C PRO A 150 -6.97 6.04 32.82
N GLU A 151 -8.12 6.01 32.15
CA GLU A 151 -8.27 5.39 30.83
C GLU A 151 -7.43 6.08 29.75
N THR A 152 -7.30 7.40 29.81
CA THR A 152 -6.48 8.19 28.86
C THR A 152 -5.00 7.91 29.07
N LEU A 153 -4.54 7.86 30.32
CA LEU A 153 -3.14 7.58 30.63
C LEU A 153 -2.78 6.13 30.25
N GLU A 154 -3.68 5.18 30.45
CA GLU A 154 -3.52 3.79 29.97
C GLU A 154 -3.44 3.73 28.45
N TYR A 155 -4.29 4.49 27.73
CA TYR A 155 -4.23 4.57 26.27
C TYR A 155 -2.92 5.15 25.77
N LEU A 156 -2.49 6.30 26.29
CA LEU A 156 -1.23 6.95 25.88
C LEU A 156 -0.03 6.07 26.20
N THR A 157 -0.06 5.34 27.32
CA THR A 157 0.99 4.36 27.69
C THR A 157 1.01 3.20 26.70
N ALA A 158 -0.14 2.62 26.40
CA ALA A 158 -0.25 1.54 25.42
C ALA A 158 0.20 1.99 24.03
N LEU A 159 -0.21 3.18 23.59
CA LEU A 159 0.21 3.77 22.32
C LEU A 159 1.72 3.99 22.26
N GLY A 160 2.33 4.45 23.36
CA GLY A 160 3.79 4.59 23.49
C GLY A 160 4.54 3.26 23.42
N ALA A 161 3.90 2.16 23.80
CA ALA A 161 4.48 0.81 23.80
C ALA A 161 4.31 0.04 22.48
N VAL A 162 3.53 0.55 21.53
CA VAL A 162 3.35 -0.10 20.22
C VAL A 162 4.67 -0.14 19.45
N GLU A 163 5.24 -1.32 19.25
CA GLU A 163 6.38 -1.52 18.38
C GLU A 163 6.00 -2.53 17.29
N VAL A 164 6.27 -2.18 16.03
CA VAL A 164 5.98 -3.05 14.89
C VAL A 164 7.24 -3.19 14.04
N ASP A 165 7.78 -4.40 14.00
CA ASP A 165 8.80 -4.79 13.03
C ASP A 165 8.12 -5.08 11.69
N MET A 166 8.25 -4.15 10.75
CA MET A 166 7.64 -4.23 9.43
C MET A 166 8.19 -5.43 8.62
N PRO A 167 9.51 -5.67 8.51
CA PRO A 167 10.04 -6.90 7.92
C PRO A 167 9.39 -8.18 8.47
N GLN A 168 9.28 -8.31 9.79
CA GLN A 168 8.65 -9.48 10.41
C GLN A 168 7.16 -9.55 10.08
N ARG A 169 6.44 -8.42 10.13
CA ARG A 169 5.00 -8.34 9.83
C ARG A 169 4.67 -8.78 8.40
N TYR A 170 5.58 -8.52 7.46
CA TYR A 170 5.49 -8.92 6.05
C TYR A 170 6.19 -10.26 5.76
N LEU A 171 6.49 -11.05 6.80
CA LEU A 171 6.97 -12.43 6.75
C LEU A 171 8.33 -12.58 6.03
N ARG A 172 9.17 -11.55 6.08
CA ARG A 172 10.46 -11.53 5.39
C ARG A 172 11.37 -12.69 5.75
N GLU A 173 11.46 -12.99 7.05
CA GLU A 173 12.30 -14.09 7.53
C GLU A 173 11.75 -15.46 7.10
N VAL A 174 10.44 -15.63 7.11
CA VAL A 174 9.78 -16.86 6.62
C VAL A 174 10.06 -17.07 5.13
N ILE A 175 9.98 -16.01 4.32
CA ILE A 175 10.35 -16.04 2.90
C ILE A 175 11.81 -16.50 2.73
N ARG A 176 12.74 -15.93 3.49
CA ARG A 176 14.17 -16.24 3.40
C ARG A 176 14.48 -17.68 3.83
N GLN A 177 13.91 -18.13 4.95
CA GLN A 177 14.18 -19.45 5.51
C GLN A 177 13.52 -20.58 4.71
N HIS A 178 12.26 -20.41 4.32
CA HIS A 178 11.47 -21.47 3.71
C HIS A 178 11.33 -21.35 2.20
N ARG A 179 11.84 -20.26 1.60
CA ARG A 179 11.75 -19.98 0.15
C ARG A 179 10.32 -20.02 -0.37
N VAL A 180 9.39 -19.56 0.46
CA VAL A 180 7.98 -19.45 0.11
C VAL A 180 7.68 -18.16 -0.63
N PHE A 181 6.58 -18.15 -1.37
CA PHE A 181 6.06 -16.96 -2.02
C PHE A 181 4.91 -16.39 -1.19
N ILE A 182 4.98 -15.10 -0.90
CA ILE A 182 3.97 -14.37 -0.14
C ILE A 182 3.41 -13.29 -1.03
N MET A 183 2.09 -13.18 -1.10
CA MET A 183 1.45 -12.01 -1.69
C MET A 183 0.56 -11.33 -0.66
N THR A 184 0.65 -10.00 -0.57
CA THR A 184 -0.29 -9.18 0.20
C THR A 184 -1.07 -8.27 -0.74
N THR A 185 -2.27 -7.88 -0.29
CA THR A 185 -3.14 -6.99 -1.05
C THR A 185 -3.56 -5.83 -0.15
N GLN A 186 -3.50 -4.61 -0.68
CA GLN A 186 -4.09 -3.42 -0.08
C GLN A 186 -5.10 -2.84 -1.06
N THR A 187 -6.23 -2.36 -0.55
CA THR A 187 -7.29 -1.72 -1.31
C THR A 187 -7.75 -0.45 -0.62
N ALA A 188 -8.00 0.59 -1.40
CA ALA A 188 -8.75 1.77 -0.98
C ALA A 188 -9.78 2.09 -2.06
N ASP A 189 -11.01 2.35 -1.63
CA ASP A 189 -12.09 2.71 -2.54
C ASP A 189 -11.90 4.11 -3.12
N GLU A 190 -11.32 5.01 -2.32
CA GLU A 190 -11.01 6.38 -2.70
C GLU A 190 -9.60 6.76 -2.26
N MET A 191 -8.75 7.03 -3.24
CA MET A 191 -7.42 7.60 -3.06
C MET A 191 -7.34 8.87 -3.91
N ASN A 192 -6.87 9.95 -3.31
CA ASN A 192 -6.63 11.20 -4.03
C ASN A 192 -5.40 11.03 -4.95
N ILE A 193 -5.63 11.07 -6.26
CA ILE A 193 -4.57 10.81 -7.25
C ILE A 193 -3.47 11.88 -7.23
N VAL A 194 -3.82 13.13 -6.97
CA VAL A 194 -2.87 14.25 -6.89
C VAL A 194 -1.97 14.09 -5.66
N TYR A 195 -2.54 13.67 -4.52
CA TYR A 195 -1.74 13.33 -3.35
C TYR A 195 -0.73 12.22 -3.66
N LEU A 196 -1.16 11.13 -4.31
CA LEU A 196 -0.25 10.05 -4.70
C LEU A 196 0.87 10.57 -5.61
N THR A 197 0.54 11.28 -6.69
CA THR A 197 1.53 11.65 -7.71
C THR A 197 2.44 12.78 -7.24
N GLU A 198 1.87 13.86 -6.70
CA GLU A 198 2.65 15.06 -6.41
C GLU A 198 3.32 14.99 -5.03
N THR A 199 2.63 14.44 -4.03
CA THR A 199 3.17 14.39 -2.66
C THR A 199 4.05 13.16 -2.45
N VAL A 200 3.59 11.98 -2.87
CA VAL A 200 4.32 10.72 -2.63
C VAL A 200 5.38 10.47 -3.70
N MET A 201 4.98 10.46 -4.97
CA MET A 201 5.87 10.14 -6.10
C MET A 201 6.72 11.33 -6.53
N GLY A 202 6.28 12.57 -6.29
CA GLY A 202 6.98 13.78 -6.74
C GLY A 202 6.95 14.00 -8.26
N VAL A 203 5.90 13.53 -8.94
CA VAL A 203 5.74 13.61 -10.40
C VAL A 203 4.41 14.29 -10.76
N PRO A 204 4.32 14.97 -11.92
CA PRO A 204 3.05 15.47 -12.44
C PRO A 204 2.01 14.36 -12.59
N THR A 205 0.75 14.62 -12.23
CA THR A 205 -0.32 13.61 -12.33
C THR A 205 -0.47 13.05 -13.75
N ALA A 206 -0.37 13.92 -14.77
CA ALA A 206 -0.46 13.53 -16.17
C ALA A 206 0.64 12.54 -16.60
N ASP A 207 1.81 12.56 -15.94
CA ASP A 207 2.90 11.64 -16.22
C ASP A 207 2.61 10.23 -15.71
N LEU A 208 1.71 10.09 -14.71
CA LEU A 208 1.25 8.79 -14.22
C LEU A 208 0.00 8.29 -14.96
N VAL A 209 -1.05 9.12 -15.04
CA VAL A 209 -2.37 8.71 -15.53
C VAL A 209 -2.62 9.01 -17.01
N GLY A 210 -1.73 9.77 -17.63
CA GLY A 210 -1.89 10.26 -19.00
C GLY A 210 -2.79 11.49 -19.09
N ALA A 211 -2.56 12.33 -20.09
CA ALA A 211 -3.24 13.62 -20.23
C ALA A 211 -4.78 13.51 -20.33
N ARG A 212 -5.33 12.41 -20.86
CA ARG A 212 -6.78 12.19 -20.96
C ARG A 212 -7.46 11.91 -19.63
N SER A 213 -6.71 11.41 -18.65
CA SER A 213 -7.22 11.05 -17.33
C SER A 213 -6.75 12.02 -16.24
N ALA A 214 -5.87 12.97 -16.59
CA ALA A 214 -5.36 13.95 -15.66
C ALA A 214 -6.50 14.87 -15.18
N PRO A 215 -6.56 15.20 -13.88
CA PRO A 215 -7.53 16.16 -13.37
C PRO A 215 -7.40 17.51 -14.09
N PRO A 216 -8.50 18.27 -14.27
CA PRO A 216 -8.44 19.62 -14.80
C PRO A 216 -7.72 20.58 -13.81
N SER A 217 -7.48 21.82 -14.23
CA SER A 217 -6.78 22.81 -13.40
C SER A 217 -7.52 23.18 -12.10
N GLU A 218 -8.85 23.10 -12.12
CA GLU A 218 -9.72 23.27 -10.95
C GLU A 218 -10.51 21.97 -10.76
N PRO A 219 -9.89 20.94 -10.16
CA PRO A 219 -10.51 19.63 -10.02
C PRO A 219 -11.58 19.65 -8.93
N SER A 220 -12.67 18.93 -9.16
CA SER A 220 -13.60 18.54 -8.10
C SER A 220 -13.03 17.38 -7.29
N ASP A 221 -13.61 17.10 -6.10
CA ASP A 221 -13.23 15.90 -5.33
C ASP A 221 -13.39 14.61 -6.16
N GLN A 222 -14.39 14.57 -7.04
CA GLN A 222 -14.66 13.45 -7.94
C GLN A 222 -13.58 13.27 -9.01
N ASP A 223 -12.99 14.35 -9.51
CA ASP A 223 -11.87 14.28 -10.45
C ASP A 223 -10.60 13.71 -9.80
N LEU A 224 -10.50 13.85 -8.48
CA LEU A 224 -9.36 13.40 -7.68
C LEU A 224 -9.54 11.98 -7.14
N ALA A 225 -10.77 11.46 -7.08
CA ALA A 225 -11.12 10.17 -6.51
C ALA A 225 -10.80 9.01 -7.45
N TRP A 226 -9.89 8.13 -7.01
CA TRP A 226 -9.51 6.92 -7.72
C TRP A 226 -9.57 5.71 -6.80
N PHE A 227 -10.17 4.63 -7.29
CA PHE A 227 -10.00 3.30 -6.74
C PHE A 227 -8.53 2.88 -6.82
N PHE A 228 -8.04 2.28 -5.74
CA PHE A 228 -6.66 1.85 -5.61
C PHE A 228 -6.59 0.39 -5.17
N LYS A 229 -5.77 -0.40 -5.87
CA LYS A 229 -5.38 -1.74 -5.44
C LYS A 229 -3.90 -1.96 -5.64
N LEU A 230 -3.21 -2.39 -4.58
CA LEU A 230 -1.79 -2.76 -4.59
C LEU A 230 -1.64 -4.23 -4.21
N PHE A 231 -0.89 -4.95 -5.04
CA PHE A 231 -0.44 -6.30 -4.78
C PHE A 231 1.07 -6.30 -4.62
N SER A 232 1.55 -6.95 -3.57
CA SER A 232 2.97 -7.05 -3.27
C SER A 232 3.34 -8.52 -3.22
N LEU A 233 3.85 -9.07 -4.33
CA LEU A 233 4.37 -10.43 -4.42
C LEU A 233 5.85 -10.44 -4.03
N ARG A 234 6.24 -11.39 -3.19
CA ARG A 234 7.60 -11.51 -2.63
C ARG A 234 8.04 -12.95 -2.58
N GLY A 235 9.33 -13.19 -2.81
CA GLY A 235 9.90 -14.53 -2.74
C GLY A 235 11.41 -14.56 -2.94
N ILE A 236 12.00 -15.74 -2.79
CA ILE A 236 13.40 -16.00 -3.16
C ILE A 236 13.43 -16.65 -4.54
N VAL A 237 14.13 -16.02 -5.47
CA VAL A 237 14.34 -16.51 -6.82
C VAL A 237 15.84 -16.59 -7.08
N GLU A 238 16.34 -17.79 -7.40
CA GLU A 238 17.77 -18.00 -7.70
C GLU A 238 18.70 -17.52 -6.57
N GLY A 239 18.23 -17.64 -5.32
CA GLY A 239 18.97 -17.21 -4.13
C GLY A 239 18.91 -15.71 -3.84
N VAL A 240 18.18 -14.93 -4.63
CA VAL A 240 18.00 -13.49 -4.45
C VAL A 240 16.56 -13.21 -4.02
N GLU A 241 16.39 -12.39 -2.99
CA GLU A 241 15.08 -11.87 -2.60
C GLU A 241 14.57 -10.91 -3.67
N ARG A 242 13.35 -11.15 -4.16
CA ARG A 242 12.70 -10.35 -5.19
C ARG A 242 11.31 -9.93 -4.73
N MET A 243 10.90 -8.75 -5.18
CA MET A 243 9.55 -8.23 -5.00
C MET A 243 8.99 -7.74 -6.32
N CYS A 244 7.70 -7.95 -6.52
CA CYS A 244 6.92 -7.38 -7.61
C CYS A 244 5.72 -6.65 -7.01
N PHE A 245 5.65 -5.35 -7.24
CA PHE A 245 4.45 -4.57 -7.00
C PHE A 245 3.62 -4.52 -8.27
N PHE A 246 2.36 -4.91 -8.17
CA PHE A 246 1.36 -4.66 -9.20
C PHE A 246 0.31 -3.71 -8.62
N ILE A 247 0.12 -2.56 -9.28
CA ILE A 247 -0.83 -1.54 -8.88
C ILE A 247 -1.87 -1.39 -9.97
N TYR A 248 -3.12 -1.31 -9.54
CA TYR A 248 -4.25 -0.94 -10.37
C TYR A 248 -4.90 0.33 -9.81
N LEU A 249 -5.02 1.34 -10.66
CA LEU A 249 -5.72 2.59 -10.41
C LEU A 249 -6.89 2.69 -11.38
N GLN A 250 -8.07 3.05 -10.88
CA GLN A 250 -9.24 3.30 -11.71
C GLN A 250 -9.99 4.54 -11.23
N LYS A 251 -10.41 5.42 -12.13
CA LYS A 251 -11.22 6.59 -11.76
C LYS A 251 -12.56 6.11 -11.20
N SER A 252 -12.99 6.66 -10.07
CA SER A 252 -14.18 6.16 -9.36
C SER A 252 -15.51 6.36 -10.11
N ASP A 253 -15.50 7.20 -11.15
CA ASP A 253 -16.69 7.62 -11.92
C ASP A 253 -16.84 6.96 -13.29
N ASP A 254 -15.99 5.99 -13.65
CA ASP A 254 -16.20 5.22 -14.88
C ASP A 254 -17.33 4.19 -14.66
N SER A 255 -18.56 4.68 -14.55
CA SER A 255 -19.69 3.97 -15.13
C SER A 255 -19.38 3.78 -16.61
N PHE A 256 -19.39 2.52 -17.06
CA PHE A 256 -19.25 2.15 -18.47
C PHE A 256 -20.39 2.78 -19.30
N ASP A 257 -20.28 4.05 -19.63
CA ASP A 257 -21.04 4.62 -20.72
C ASP A 257 -20.28 4.28 -22.00
N GLU A 258 -20.89 3.37 -22.76
CA GLU A 258 -20.45 2.85 -24.05
C GLU A 258 -20.15 4.00 -25.02
N ASP A 259 -18.95 4.00 -25.59
CA ASP A 259 -18.65 4.57 -26.92
C ASP A 259 -17.94 3.49 -27.78
#